data_AF-A0A7X4EHI8-F1
#
_entry.id   AF-A0A7X4EHI8-F1
#
_cell.length_a   1.000
_cell.length_b   1.000
_cell.length_c   1.000
_cell.angle_alpha   90.00
_cell.angle_beta   90.00
_cell.angle_gamma   90.00
#
_symmetry.space_group_name_H-M   'P 1'
#
loop_
_entity.id
_entity.type
_entity.pdbx_description
1 polymer ?
#
loop_
_entity_poly.entity_id
_entity_poly.type
_entity_poly.pdbx_seq_one_letter_code
_entity_poly.pdbx_strand_id
1 'polypeptide(L)'
;MDEEYGPATRPAKRRPIDAAVFRSALLAHFDRHRRPLPWRADRNPYRVTVSEFMLQQTRVETVGPYYARWLQRFPDWDALAAAPLDDVLLEWEGLGYYSRARNLHRTARAVRERYGGELPADPAALRTLPGVGEYTAGAVASIAFGRPVPAVDGNVRRVLARLLDLARPTPA
;
A
#
# COMPACT_ATOMS: atom_id res chain seq x y z
N MET A 1 3.18 -55.33 11.83
CA MET A 1 1.91 -54.69 12.24
C MET A 1 1.93 -53.36 11.52
N ASP A 2 1.56 -53.44 10.25
CA ASP A 2 1.75 -52.37 9.27
C ASP A 2 0.48 -51.52 9.27
N GLU A 3 0.57 -50.32 9.85
CA GLU A 3 -0.51 -49.32 9.79
C GLU A 3 -0.55 -48.74 8.37
N GLU A 4 -1.47 -49.30 7.58
CA GLU A 4 -1.83 -48.85 6.25
C GLU A 4 -2.51 -47.46 6.35
N TYR A 5 -1.75 -46.41 6.02
CA TYR A 5 -2.28 -45.06 5.85
C TYR A 5 -3.29 -45.06 4.69
N GLY A 6 -4.59 -45.11 5.02
CA GLY A 6 -5.67 -44.99 4.05
C GLY A 6 -5.58 -43.68 3.24
N PRO A 7 -6.07 -43.67 1.99
CA PRO A 7 -5.92 -42.52 1.10
C PRO A 7 -6.59 -41.29 1.71
N ALA A 8 -5.81 -40.21 1.87
CA ALA A 8 -6.31 -38.91 2.30
C ALA A 8 -7.53 -38.53 1.43
N THR A 9 -8.67 -38.36 2.09
CA THR A 9 -9.91 -37.93 1.46
C THR A 9 -9.67 -36.62 0.71
N ARG A 10 -9.83 -36.66 -0.63
CA ARG A 10 -9.84 -35.44 -1.46
C ARG A 10 -10.86 -34.46 -0.84
N PRO A 11 -10.48 -33.21 -0.51
CA PRO A 11 -11.44 -32.26 0.01
C PRO A 11 -12.58 -32.10 -1.02
N ALA A 12 -13.81 -32.10 -0.53
CA ALA A 12 -15.00 -31.86 -1.34
C ALA A 12 -14.80 -30.60 -2.20
N LYS A 13 -15.19 -30.66 -3.49
CA LYS A 13 -15.11 -29.51 -4.41
C LYS A 13 -15.78 -28.30 -3.75
N ARG A 14 -14.99 -27.33 -3.27
CA ARG A 14 -15.50 -26.10 -2.66
C ARG A 14 -16.32 -25.34 -3.69
N ARG A 15 -17.47 -24.79 -3.26
CA ARG A 15 -18.29 -23.95 -4.12
C ARG A 15 -17.48 -22.73 -4.58
N PRO A 16 -17.59 -22.33 -5.85
CA PRO A 16 -16.94 -21.11 -6.32
C PRO A 16 -17.47 -19.91 -5.53
N ILE A 17 -16.57 -18.98 -5.24
CA ILE A 17 -16.93 -17.73 -4.54
C ILE A 17 -17.63 -16.82 -5.53
N ASP A 18 -18.85 -16.42 -5.20
CA ASP A 18 -19.50 -15.33 -5.91
C ASP A 18 -18.80 -14.01 -5.59
N ALA A 19 -18.13 -13.43 -6.59
CA ALA A 19 -17.36 -12.21 -6.44
C ALA A 19 -18.21 -11.00 -6.05
N ALA A 20 -19.47 -10.92 -6.51
CA ALA A 20 -20.37 -9.81 -6.19
C ALA A 20 -20.82 -9.89 -4.72
N VAL A 21 -21.16 -11.09 -4.26
CA VAL A 21 -21.52 -11.33 -2.85
C VAL A 21 -20.32 -11.06 -1.93
N PHE A 22 -19.14 -11.58 -2.27
CA PHE A 22 -17.93 -11.37 -1.49
C PHE A 22 -17.56 -9.89 -1.41
N ARG A 23 -17.57 -9.17 -2.54
CA ARG A 23 -17.27 -7.72 -2.58
C ARG A 23 -18.23 -6.94 -1.67
N SER A 24 -19.52 -7.22 -1.76
CA SER A 24 -20.54 -6.52 -0.96
C SER A 24 -20.35 -6.77 0.53
N ALA A 25 -20.10 -8.03 0.93
CA ALA A 25 -19.84 -8.38 2.33
C ALA A 25 -18.55 -7.74 2.86
N LEU A 26 -17.46 -7.75 2.08
CA LEU A 26 -16.18 -7.15 2.46
C LEU A 26 -16.29 -5.63 2.65
N LEU A 27 -16.95 -4.93 1.72
CA LEU A 27 -17.16 -3.48 1.82
C LEU A 27 -18.03 -3.13 3.03
N ALA A 28 -19.13 -3.86 3.26
CA ALA A 28 -20.00 -3.63 4.41
C ALA A 28 -19.32 -3.94 5.75
N HIS A 29 -18.36 -4.86 5.79
CA HIS A 29 -17.51 -5.08 6.95
C HIS A 29 -16.51 -3.93 7.14
N PHE A 30 -15.88 -3.47 6.06
CA PHE A 30 -14.95 -2.34 6.11
C PHE A 30 -15.63 -1.06 6.61
N ASP A 31 -16.83 -0.73 6.12
CA ASP A 31 -17.55 0.45 6.55
C ASP A 31 -17.89 0.43 8.05
N ARG A 32 -18.15 -0.75 8.61
CA ARG A 32 -18.46 -0.93 10.04
C ARG A 32 -17.25 -0.98 10.96
N HIS A 33 -16.13 -1.54 10.50
CA HIS A 33 -15.00 -1.91 11.36
C HIS A 33 -13.67 -1.24 11.01
N ARG A 34 -13.63 -0.38 9.97
CA ARG A 34 -12.39 0.32 9.61
C ARG A 34 -11.86 1.14 10.77
N ARG A 35 -10.56 1.00 11.02
CA ARG A 35 -9.83 1.86 11.97
C ARG A 35 -9.76 3.30 11.45
N PRO A 36 -9.95 4.31 12.32
CA PRO A 36 -9.67 5.70 11.97
C PRO A 36 -8.16 5.88 11.87
N LEU A 37 -7.64 6.06 10.65
CA LEU A 37 -6.22 6.29 10.40
C LEU A 37 -6.08 7.66 9.71
N PRO A 38 -5.10 8.50 10.09
CA PRO A 38 -4.98 9.87 9.57
C PRO A 38 -4.91 9.93 8.03
N TRP A 39 -4.15 9.03 7.42
CA TRP A 39 -4.01 8.93 5.96
C TRP A 39 -5.24 8.37 5.22
N ARG A 40 -6.31 8.02 5.94
CA ARG A 40 -7.62 7.65 5.35
C ARG A 40 -8.64 8.78 5.42
N ALA A 41 -8.27 9.95 5.95
CA ALA A 41 -9.20 11.08 6.11
C ALA A 41 -9.61 11.69 4.76
N ASP A 42 -8.72 11.64 3.77
CA ASP A 42 -8.98 12.09 2.40
C ASP A 42 -8.29 11.17 1.38
N ARG A 43 -8.43 11.50 0.09
CA ARG A 43 -7.85 10.77 -1.04
C ARG A 43 -6.75 11.58 -1.74
N ASN A 44 -6.13 12.54 -1.06
CA ASN A 44 -5.11 13.37 -1.67
C ASN A 44 -3.90 12.50 -2.12
N PRO A 45 -3.48 12.57 -3.41
CA PRO A 45 -2.43 11.70 -3.93
C PRO A 45 -1.08 11.81 -3.21
N TYR A 46 -0.69 13.02 -2.77
CA TYR A 46 0.52 13.24 -1.99
C TYR A 46 0.42 12.50 -0.64
N ARG A 47 -0.66 12.77 0.10
CA ARG A 47 -0.92 12.22 1.43
C ARG A 47 -0.98 10.69 1.44
N VAL A 48 -1.64 10.11 0.44
CA VAL A 48 -1.69 8.66 0.24
C VAL A 48 -0.29 8.13 -0.04
N THR A 49 0.46 8.73 -0.96
CA THR A 49 1.81 8.26 -1.33
C THR A 49 2.77 8.31 -0.14
N VAL A 50 2.78 9.40 0.64
CA VAL A 50 3.61 9.52 1.86
C VAL A 50 3.29 8.38 2.83
N SER A 51 2.01 8.09 3.07
CA SER A 51 1.61 7.01 3.98
C SER A 51 2.07 5.63 3.49
N GLU A 52 1.96 5.35 2.19
CA GLU A 52 2.41 4.08 1.62
C GLU A 52 3.93 3.89 1.75
N PHE A 53 4.72 4.96 1.54
CA PHE A 53 6.16 4.90 1.80
C PHE A 53 6.48 4.66 3.28
N MET A 54 5.77 5.32 4.19
CA MET A 54 5.98 5.12 5.63
C MET A 54 5.55 3.72 6.11
N LEU A 55 4.49 3.15 5.55
CA LEU A 55 3.96 1.83 5.94
C LEU A 55 4.76 0.64 5.40
N GLN A 56 5.69 0.86 4.47
CA GLN A 56 6.61 -0.18 4.00
C GLN A 56 7.43 -0.74 5.17
N GLN A 57 7.11 -1.96 5.61
CA GLN A 57 7.80 -2.63 6.72
C GLN A 57 7.80 -1.83 8.04
N THR A 58 6.77 -1.01 8.28
CA THR A 58 6.59 -0.28 9.54
C THR A 58 5.16 -0.48 10.04
N ARG A 59 4.98 -0.59 11.36
CA ARG A 59 3.66 -0.81 11.96
C ARG A 59 2.81 0.46 11.92
N VAL A 60 1.50 0.30 11.73
CA VAL A 60 0.52 1.40 11.65
C VAL A 60 0.59 2.33 12.86
N GLU A 61 0.74 1.77 14.06
CA GLU A 61 0.78 2.50 15.32
C GLU A 61 2.01 3.41 15.42
N THR A 62 3.12 3.01 14.80
CA THR A 62 4.36 3.79 14.76
C THR A 62 4.25 4.95 13.76
N VAL A 63 3.56 4.77 12.63
CA VAL A 63 3.54 5.77 11.54
C VAL A 63 2.75 7.03 11.88
N GLY A 64 1.70 6.93 12.72
CA GLY A 64 0.78 8.04 13.01
C GLY A 64 1.45 9.38 13.37
N PRO A 65 2.30 9.43 14.43
CA PRO A 65 2.98 10.67 14.82
C PRO A 65 3.94 11.22 13.76
N TYR A 66 4.64 10.34 13.04
CA TYR A 66 5.56 10.74 11.97
C TYR A 66 4.83 11.36 10.79
N TYR A 67 3.72 10.73 10.39
CA TYR A 67 2.88 11.23 9.31
C TYR A 67 2.35 12.64 9.61
N ALA A 68 1.89 12.87 10.84
CA ALA A 68 1.39 14.19 11.25
C ALA A 68 2.49 15.26 11.19
N ARG A 69 3.66 15.00 11.78
CA ARG A 69 4.80 15.95 11.76
C ARG A 69 5.33 16.17 10.34
N TRP A 70 5.39 15.11 9.54
CA TRP A 70 5.80 15.19 8.14
C TRP A 70 4.91 16.13 7.34
N LEU A 71 3.58 15.99 7.43
CA LEU A 71 2.65 16.84 6.69
C LEU A 71 2.64 18.29 7.19
N GLN A 72 3.06 18.55 8.43
CA GLN A 72 3.24 19.93 8.91
C GLN A 72 4.44 20.61 8.24
N ARG A 73 5.56 19.89 8.06
CA ARG A 73 6.78 20.44 7.46
C ARG A 73 6.76 20.39 5.93
N PHE A 74 6.23 19.32 5.37
CA PHE A 74 6.14 19.05 3.94
C PHE A 74 4.66 18.79 3.59
N PRO A 75 3.85 19.85 3.39
CA PRO A 75 2.41 19.69 3.16
C PRO A 75 2.06 19.14 1.77
N ASP A 76 2.95 19.26 0.79
CA ASP A 76 2.74 18.90 -0.60
C ASP A 76 4.04 18.45 -1.33
N TRP A 77 3.90 18.18 -2.63
CA TRP A 77 5.01 17.78 -3.49
C TRP A 77 6.08 18.85 -3.64
N ASP A 78 5.69 20.12 -3.76
CA ASP A 78 6.62 21.23 -4.00
C ASP A 78 7.49 21.49 -2.77
N ALA A 79 6.87 21.54 -1.59
CA ALA A 79 7.57 21.70 -0.32
C ALA A 79 8.56 20.56 -0.09
N LEU A 80 8.16 19.31 -0.36
CA LEU A 80 9.05 18.16 -0.23
C LEU A 80 10.17 18.16 -1.29
N ALA A 81 9.87 18.53 -2.54
CA ALA A 81 10.86 18.54 -3.62
C ALA A 81 11.93 19.62 -3.42
N ALA A 82 11.55 20.76 -2.85
CA ALA A 82 12.44 21.89 -2.58
C ALA A 82 13.29 21.71 -1.32
N ALA A 83 12.91 20.81 -0.41
CA ALA A 83 13.60 20.61 0.86
C ALA A 83 15.05 20.11 0.67
N PRO A 84 16.00 20.56 1.50
CA PRO A 84 17.30 19.92 1.63
C PRO A 84 17.13 18.45 2.03
N LEU A 85 17.99 17.56 1.51
CA LEU A 85 17.87 16.14 1.84
C LEU A 85 18.04 15.88 3.34
N ASP A 86 18.91 16.63 4.02
CA ASP A 86 19.17 16.45 5.45
C ASP A 86 17.90 16.73 6.29
N ASP A 87 17.12 17.75 5.93
CA ASP A 87 15.84 18.06 6.55
C ASP A 87 14.83 16.91 6.37
N VAL A 88 14.79 16.32 5.17
CA VAL A 88 13.94 15.16 4.87
C VAL A 88 14.35 13.96 5.72
N LEU A 89 15.65 13.70 5.85
CA LEU A 89 16.16 12.57 6.64
C LEU A 89 15.92 12.80 8.14
N LEU A 90 16.03 14.04 8.62
CA LEU A 90 15.73 14.41 10.00
C LEU A 90 14.26 14.12 10.35
N GLU A 91 13.31 14.49 9.49
CA GLU A 91 11.90 14.18 9.76
C GLU A 91 11.58 12.68 9.75
N TRP A 92 12.38 11.90 9.02
CA TRP A 92 12.27 10.44 8.93
C TRP A 92 13.02 9.70 10.04
N GLU A 93 13.80 10.39 10.87
CA GLU A 93 14.66 9.79 11.88
C GLU A 93 13.86 8.90 12.84
N GLY A 94 14.23 7.62 12.94
CA GLY A 94 13.54 6.65 13.79
C GLY A 94 12.53 5.74 13.08
N LEU A 95 12.10 6.05 11.84
CA LEU A 95 11.27 5.13 11.03
C LEU A 95 12.06 3.97 10.41
N GLY A 96 13.39 4.08 10.37
CA GLY A 96 14.27 3.10 9.73
C GLY A 96 14.13 3.05 8.20
N TYR A 97 14.98 2.26 7.55
CA TYR A 97 15.03 2.11 6.08
C TYR A 97 15.05 3.47 5.35
N TYR A 98 16.07 4.30 5.63
CA TYR A 98 16.20 5.65 5.08
C TYR A 98 16.30 5.72 3.54
N SER A 99 16.48 4.59 2.85
CA SER A 99 16.31 4.52 1.40
C SER A 99 14.89 4.93 0.97
N ARG A 100 13.87 4.66 1.79
CA ARG A 100 12.48 5.08 1.56
C ARG A 100 12.33 6.60 1.56
N ALA A 101 12.89 7.29 2.55
CA ALA A 101 12.89 8.75 2.61
C ALA A 101 13.56 9.36 1.37
N ARG A 102 14.73 8.84 0.99
CA ARG A 102 15.45 9.27 -0.22
C ARG A 102 14.63 9.03 -1.48
N ASN A 103 13.97 7.89 -1.57
CA ASN A 103 13.10 7.55 -2.70
C ASN A 103 11.86 8.45 -2.78
N LEU A 104 11.22 8.72 -1.65
CA LEU A 104 10.07 9.61 -1.56
C LEU A 104 10.45 11.05 -1.96
N HIS A 105 11.60 11.54 -1.50
CA HIS A 105 12.12 12.85 -1.91
C HIS A 105 12.47 12.90 -3.41
N ARG A 106 13.13 11.86 -3.95
CA ARG A 106 13.37 11.75 -5.40
C ARG A 106 12.07 11.65 -6.20
N THR A 107 11.05 10.98 -5.65
CA THR A 107 9.70 10.93 -6.23
C THR A 107 9.08 12.32 -6.29
N ALA A 108 9.15 13.10 -5.20
CA ALA A 108 8.64 14.46 -5.19
C ALA A 108 9.29 15.34 -6.27
N ARG A 109 10.62 15.27 -6.41
CA ARG A 109 11.35 15.96 -7.47
C ARG A 109 10.92 15.51 -8.86
N ALA A 110 10.81 14.20 -9.08
CA ALA A 110 10.34 13.66 -10.35
C ALA A 110 8.90 14.08 -10.68
N VAL A 111 8.02 14.17 -9.69
CA VAL A 111 6.63 14.65 -9.86
C VAL A 111 6.61 16.10 -10.31
N ARG A 112 7.42 16.94 -9.66
CA ARG A 112 7.57 18.35 -10.05
C ARG A 112 8.15 18.52 -11.45
N GLU A 113 9.26 17.83 -11.73
CA GLU A 113 10.01 17.97 -12.99
C GLU A 113 9.28 17.39 -14.21
N ARG A 114 8.61 16.24 -14.06
CA ARG A 114 8.03 15.50 -15.19
C ARG A 114 6.53 15.72 -15.35
N TYR A 115 5.84 16.07 -14.27
CA TYR A 115 4.37 16.14 -14.24
C TYR A 115 3.86 17.46 -13.65
N GLY A 116 4.72 18.49 -13.50
CA GLY A 116 4.30 19.82 -13.09
C GLY A 116 3.73 19.91 -11.67
N GLY A 117 4.11 18.98 -10.79
CA GLY A 117 3.59 18.93 -9.41
C GLY A 117 2.34 18.07 -9.24
N GLU A 118 1.78 17.55 -10.33
CA GLU A 118 0.61 16.67 -10.30
C GLU A 118 1.01 15.20 -10.46
N LEU A 119 0.63 14.36 -9.49
CA LEU A 119 0.93 12.92 -9.57
C LEU A 119 0.05 12.27 -10.66
N PRO A 120 0.61 11.49 -11.60
CA PRO A 120 -0.20 10.85 -12.64
C PRO A 120 -1.09 9.74 -12.04
N ALA A 121 -2.30 9.61 -12.58
CA ALA A 121 -3.24 8.56 -12.17
C ALA A 121 -2.93 7.17 -12.78
N ASP A 122 -2.04 7.12 -13.79
CA ASP A 122 -1.69 5.90 -14.50
C ASP A 122 -0.71 5.03 -13.67
N PRO A 123 -1.07 3.77 -13.33
CA PRO A 123 -0.18 2.89 -12.58
C PRO A 123 1.15 2.60 -13.27
N ALA A 124 1.19 2.55 -14.60
CA ALA A 124 2.45 2.33 -15.33
C ALA A 124 3.39 3.53 -15.16
N ALA A 125 2.89 4.75 -15.30
CA ALA A 125 3.63 5.98 -14.98
C ALA A 125 4.10 6.01 -13.52
N LEU A 126 3.22 5.66 -12.56
CA LEU A 126 3.57 5.60 -11.14
C LEU A 126 4.73 4.63 -10.87
N ARG A 127 4.77 3.45 -11.51
CA ARG A 127 5.85 2.46 -11.37
C ARG A 127 7.22 2.97 -11.86
N THR A 128 7.26 4.05 -12.64
CA THR A 128 8.53 4.67 -13.06
C THR A 128 9.15 5.57 -11.97
N LEU A 129 8.39 5.89 -10.92
CA LEU A 129 8.84 6.76 -9.84
C LEU A 129 9.77 6.01 -8.86
N PRO A 130 10.81 6.69 -8.31
CA PRO A 130 11.78 6.06 -7.41
C PRO A 130 11.14 5.42 -6.17
N GLY A 131 11.34 4.11 -5.98
CA GLY A 131 10.81 3.37 -4.82
C GLY A 131 9.31 3.05 -4.90
N VAL A 132 8.67 3.29 -6.04
CA VAL A 132 7.27 2.90 -6.29
C VAL A 132 7.25 1.54 -7.00
N GLY A 133 7.00 0.49 -6.23
CA GLY A 133 6.78 -0.86 -6.77
C GLY A 133 5.33 -1.10 -7.20
N GLU A 134 5.03 -2.32 -7.65
CA GLU A 134 3.71 -2.72 -8.13
C GLU A 134 2.60 -2.49 -7.09
N TYR A 135 2.83 -2.89 -5.84
CA TYR A 135 1.88 -2.66 -4.76
C TYR A 135 1.61 -1.17 -4.54
N THR A 136 2.67 -0.35 -4.39
CA THR A 136 2.53 1.09 -4.12
C THR A 136 1.81 1.80 -5.26
N ALA A 137 2.15 1.48 -6.52
CA ALA A 137 1.47 2.03 -7.68
C ALA A 137 -0.03 1.67 -7.69
N GLY A 138 -0.36 0.41 -7.42
CA GLY A 138 -1.75 -0.05 -7.32
C GLY A 138 -2.52 0.60 -6.17
N ALA A 139 -1.89 0.72 -5.00
CA ALA A 139 -2.48 1.35 -3.81
C ALA A 139 -2.78 2.83 -4.08
N VAL A 140 -1.81 3.59 -4.59
CA VAL A 140 -1.98 5.01 -4.92
C VAL A 140 -3.02 5.20 -6.02
N ALA A 141 -2.92 4.46 -7.13
CA ALA A 141 -3.85 4.58 -8.25
C ALA A 141 -5.30 4.28 -7.85
N SER A 142 -5.52 3.26 -7.01
CA SER A 142 -6.86 2.87 -6.57
C SER A 142 -7.41 3.80 -5.50
N ILE A 143 -6.63 4.15 -4.46
CA ILE A 143 -7.10 4.94 -3.33
C ILE A 143 -7.26 6.42 -3.72
N ALA A 144 -6.25 7.01 -4.35
CA ALA A 144 -6.25 8.44 -4.66
C ALA A 144 -7.07 8.77 -5.91
N PHE A 145 -7.03 7.91 -6.93
CA PHE A 145 -7.63 8.18 -8.25
C PHE A 145 -8.79 7.25 -8.62
N GLY A 146 -9.17 6.30 -7.76
CA GLY A 146 -10.31 5.40 -8.01
C GLY A 146 -10.10 4.41 -9.16
N ARG A 147 -8.85 4.16 -9.57
CA ARG A 147 -8.55 3.23 -10.67
C ARG A 147 -8.79 1.77 -10.23
N PRO A 148 -9.46 0.94 -11.05
CA PRO A 148 -9.75 -0.46 -10.70
C PRO A 148 -8.52 -1.36 -10.92
N VAL A 149 -7.48 -1.17 -10.10
CA VAL A 149 -6.20 -1.89 -10.22
C VAL A 149 -5.84 -2.57 -8.90
N PRO A 150 -5.16 -3.73 -8.93
CA PRO A 150 -4.86 -4.49 -7.73
C PRO A 150 -3.75 -3.84 -6.88
N ALA A 151 -3.90 -3.90 -5.56
CA ALA A 151 -2.87 -3.55 -4.58
C ALA A 151 -2.64 -4.77 -3.66
N VAL A 152 -1.82 -5.73 -4.12
CA VAL A 152 -1.67 -7.05 -3.48
C VAL A 152 -0.40 -7.11 -2.65
N ASP A 153 -0.54 -6.95 -1.34
CA ASP A 153 0.52 -7.14 -0.35
C ASP A 153 0.48 -8.55 0.28
N GLY A 154 1.34 -8.79 1.27
CA GLY A 154 1.35 -10.04 2.02
C GLY A 154 0.04 -10.33 2.77
N ASN A 155 -0.71 -9.30 3.18
CA ASN A 155 -2.00 -9.47 3.85
C ASN A 155 -3.08 -9.95 2.88
N VAL A 156 -3.19 -9.30 1.72
CA VAL A 156 -4.12 -9.68 0.65
C VAL A 156 -3.78 -11.09 0.17
N ARG A 157 -2.50 -11.41 -0.08
CA ARG A 157 -2.08 -12.78 -0.48
C ARG A 157 -2.51 -13.82 0.56
N ARG A 158 -2.32 -13.54 1.85
CA ARG A 158 -2.71 -14.46 2.93
C ARG A 158 -4.23 -14.69 2.99
N VAL A 159 -5.03 -13.63 2.81
CA VAL A 159 -6.49 -13.74 2.77
C VAL A 159 -6.93 -14.55 1.55
N LEU A 160 -6.44 -14.20 0.36
CA LEU A 160 -6.79 -14.88 -0.89
C LEU A 160 -6.36 -16.34 -0.89
N ALA A 161 -5.17 -16.66 -0.36
CA ALA A 161 -4.70 -18.05 -0.27
C ALA A 161 -5.64 -18.93 0.58
N ARG A 162 -6.12 -18.42 1.73
CA ARG A 162 -7.07 -19.15 2.59
C ARG A 162 -8.47 -19.24 1.98
N LEU A 163 -8.89 -18.16 1.34
CA LEU A 163 -10.20 -18.03 0.72
C LEU A 163 -10.34 -18.97 -0.49
N LEU A 164 -9.29 -19.03 -1.32
CA LEU A 164 -9.24 -19.82 -2.56
C LEU A 164 -8.57 -21.19 -2.39
N ASP A 165 -8.18 -21.56 -1.17
CA ASP A 165 -7.52 -22.83 -0.84
C ASP A 165 -6.25 -23.09 -1.66
N LEU A 166 -5.41 -22.06 -1.80
CA LEU A 166 -4.16 -22.15 -2.56
C LEU A 166 -3.07 -22.76 -1.66
N ALA A 167 -2.57 -23.94 -2.05
CA ALA A 167 -1.54 -24.70 -1.33
C ALA A 167 -0.22 -23.93 -1.12
N ARG A 168 0.05 -22.91 -1.95
CA ARG A 168 1.15 -21.97 -1.79
C ARG A 168 0.65 -20.57 -2.09
N PRO A 169 0.89 -19.55 -1.23
CA PRO A 169 0.71 -18.18 -1.66
C PRO A 169 1.68 -17.95 -2.83
N THR A 170 1.15 -17.68 -4.03
CA THR A 170 1.95 -17.48 -5.24
C THR A 170 3.06 -16.47 -4.96
N PRO A 171 4.32 -16.69 -5.39
CA PRO A 171 5.38 -15.69 -5.26
C PRO A 171 5.03 -14.40 -5.99
N ALA A 172 5.68 -13.29 -5.58
CA ALA A 172 5.54 -11.98 -6.21
C ALA A 172 6.28 -11.92 -7.55
#